data_AF-A0A847TAT5-F1
#
_entry.id   AF-A0A847TAT5-F1
#
_cell.length_a   1.000
_cell.length_b   1.000
_cell.length_c   1.000
_cell.angle_alpha   90.00
_cell.angle_beta   90.00
_cell.angle_gamma   90.00
#
_symmetry.space_group_name_H-M   'P 1'
#
loop_
_entity.id
_entity.type
_entity.pdbx_description
1 polymer ?
#
loop_
_entity_poly.entity_id
_entity_poly.type
_entity_poly.pdbx_seq_one_letter_code
_entity_poly.pdbx_strand_id
1 'polypeptide(L)'
;MEDIRFQHATPVTHLQESNPEQKTKHSKRGFASMDPEQQRAISREGGRAAHQQGVAHKFTSEEARAAGKKGGEAVSKNREHMATIGRKGGTNRGKKKNSVESNNQQ
;
A
#
# COMPACT_ATOMS: atom_id res chain seq x y z
N MET A 1 45.53 -9.46 -51.18
CA MET A 1 44.27 -8.69 -51.26
C MET A 1 43.26 -9.55 -51.97
N GLU A 2 42.19 -9.92 -51.28
CA GLU A 2 40.83 -10.23 -51.75
C GLU A 2 40.11 -10.94 -50.60
N ASP A 3 38.98 -10.36 -50.20
CA ASP A 3 38.40 -10.44 -48.87
C ASP A 3 37.48 -11.66 -48.68
N ILE A 4 37.76 -12.45 -47.63
CA ILE A 4 36.87 -13.53 -47.21
C ILE A 4 35.70 -12.89 -46.46
N ARG A 5 34.57 -12.73 -47.16
CA ARG A 5 33.29 -12.27 -46.59
C ARG A 5 32.83 -13.24 -45.51
N PHE A 6 32.99 -12.82 -44.26
CA PHE A 6 32.47 -13.51 -43.08
C PHE A 6 30.94 -13.37 -43.08
N GLN A 7 30.22 -14.45 -43.40
CA GLN A 7 28.76 -14.49 -43.21
C GLN A 7 28.47 -14.57 -41.71
N HIS A 8 28.20 -13.42 -41.08
CA HIS A 8 27.63 -13.36 -39.75
C HIS A 8 26.14 -13.69 -39.83
N ALA A 9 25.79 -14.95 -39.59
CA ALA A 9 24.42 -15.33 -39.31
C ALA A 9 23.94 -14.55 -38.08
N THR A 10 22.93 -13.71 -38.26
CA THR A 10 22.26 -12.99 -37.18
C THR A 10 21.71 -14.02 -36.17
N PRO A 11 21.95 -13.89 -34.86
CA PRO A 11 21.19 -14.68 -33.90
C PRO A 11 19.74 -14.23 -34.03
N VAL A 12 18.86 -15.15 -34.43
CA VAL A 12 17.41 -14.95 -34.31
C VAL A 12 17.15 -14.82 -32.82
N THR A 13 17.07 -13.58 -32.36
CA THR A 13 16.57 -13.23 -31.03
C THR A 13 15.16 -13.81 -30.97
N HIS A 14 15.01 -14.92 -30.25
CA HIS A 14 13.71 -15.35 -29.79
C HIS A 14 13.26 -14.30 -28.77
N LEU A 15 12.62 -13.25 -29.27
CA LEU A 15 11.90 -12.28 -28.47
C LEU A 15 10.72 -13.06 -27.88
N GLN A 16 10.96 -13.65 -26.72
CA GLN A 16 9.91 -14.18 -25.88
C GLN A 16 9.13 -12.98 -25.38
N GLU A 17 8.09 -12.61 -26.14
CA GLU A 17 7.07 -11.66 -25.72
C GLU A 17 6.54 -12.11 -24.36
N SER A 18 7.00 -11.44 -23.31
CA SER A 18 6.54 -11.64 -21.96
C SER A 18 5.09 -11.13 -21.91
N ASN A 19 4.15 -12.03 -22.17
CA ASN A 19 2.73 -11.81 -21.94
C ASN A 19 2.53 -11.34 -20.47
N PRO A 20 2.08 -10.08 -20.22
CA PRO A 20 1.95 -9.55 -18.87
C PRO A 20 0.78 -10.16 -18.08
N GLU A 21 0.01 -11.06 -18.68
CA GLU A 21 -1.19 -11.64 -18.09
C GLU A 21 -0.93 -12.84 -17.16
N GLN A 22 0.31 -13.32 -17.09
CA GLN A 22 0.71 -14.35 -16.11
C GLN A 22 1.27 -13.70 -14.85
N LYS A 23 0.48 -12.86 -14.16
CA LYS A 23 0.68 -12.70 -12.71
C LYS A 23 0.51 -14.09 -12.12
N THR A 24 1.62 -14.70 -11.74
CA THR A 24 1.66 -15.99 -11.07
C THR A 24 0.60 -15.95 -9.97
N LYS A 25 -0.49 -16.71 -10.14
CA LYS A 25 -1.49 -16.89 -9.10
C LYS A 25 -0.74 -17.56 -7.95
N HIS A 26 -0.21 -16.77 -7.02
CA HIS A 26 0.41 -17.30 -5.82
C HIS A 26 -0.60 -18.28 -5.24
N SER A 27 -0.21 -19.55 -5.20
CA SER A 27 -1.07 -20.61 -4.69
C SER A 27 -1.45 -20.18 -3.27
N LYS A 28 -2.75 -20.05 -2.98
CA LYS A 28 -3.24 -19.77 -1.63
C LYS A 28 -2.77 -20.94 -0.76
N ARG A 29 -1.62 -20.78 -0.13
CA ARG A 29 -1.02 -21.74 0.82
C ARG A 29 -0.67 -21.00 2.11
N GLY A 30 -0.70 -21.73 3.23
CA GLY A 30 -0.35 -21.19 4.54
C GLY A 30 -1.29 -20.07 5.00
N PHE A 31 -0.73 -18.97 5.49
CA PHE A 31 -1.47 -17.87 6.09
C PHE A 31 -2.48 -17.20 5.14
N ALA A 32 -2.23 -17.23 3.83
CA ALA A 32 -3.11 -16.66 2.81
C ALA A 32 -4.30 -17.56 2.46
N SER A 33 -4.31 -18.83 2.90
CA SER A 33 -5.42 -19.78 2.70
C SER A 33 -6.42 -19.79 3.84
N MET A 34 -6.06 -19.22 4.99
CA MET A 34 -6.89 -19.23 6.18
C MET A 34 -8.16 -18.40 5.98
N ASP A 35 -9.14 -18.63 6.83
CA ASP A 35 -10.31 -17.77 6.92
C ASP A 35 -9.87 -16.31 7.24
N PRO A 36 -10.46 -15.28 6.61
CA PRO A 36 -10.08 -13.89 6.83
C PRO A 36 -10.18 -13.42 8.28
N GLU A 37 -11.12 -13.95 9.06
CA GLU A 37 -11.26 -13.61 10.47
C GLU A 37 -10.10 -14.21 11.28
N GLN A 38 -9.78 -15.47 11.02
CA GLN A 38 -8.63 -16.14 11.62
C GLN A 38 -7.31 -15.44 11.26
N GLN A 39 -7.14 -15.06 9.99
CA GLN A 39 -5.98 -14.32 9.52
C GLN A 39 -5.82 -13.00 10.28
N ARG A 40 -6.90 -12.23 10.44
CA ARG A 40 -6.90 -10.97 11.20
C ARG A 40 -6.59 -11.20 12.67
N ALA A 41 -7.16 -12.25 13.28
CA ALA A 41 -6.91 -12.58 14.68
C ALA A 41 -5.42 -12.85 14.92
N ILE A 42 -4.81 -13.70 14.09
CA ILE A 42 -3.38 -14.02 14.18
C ILE A 42 -2.52 -12.78 13.90
N SER A 43 -2.85 -11.96 12.91
CA SER A 43 -2.12 -10.70 12.66
C SER A 43 -2.20 -9.74 13.85
N ARG A 44 -3.37 -9.62 14.48
CA ARG A 44 -3.55 -8.79 15.68
C ARG A 44 -2.75 -9.31 16.86
N GLU A 45 -2.78 -10.62 17.08
CA GLU A 45 -2.05 -11.28 18.15
C GLU A 45 -0.54 -11.17 17.96
N GLY A 46 -0.03 -11.43 16.75
CA GLY A 46 1.39 -11.28 16.43
C GLY A 46 1.91 -9.85 16.65
N GLY A 47 1.11 -8.83 16.30
CA GLY A 47 1.45 -7.43 16.57
C GLY A 47 1.51 -7.11 18.08
N ARG A 48 0.56 -7.64 18.86
CA ARG A 48 0.56 -7.48 20.34
C ARG A 48 1.74 -8.20 20.96
N ALA A 49 2.01 -9.43 20.54
CA ALA A 49 3.11 -10.24 21.02
C ALA A 49 4.46 -9.55 20.75
N ALA A 50 4.69 -9.02 19.55
CA ALA A 50 5.93 -8.31 19.23
C ALA A 50 6.18 -7.08 20.12
N HIS A 51 5.12 -6.33 20.45
CA HIS A 51 5.21 -5.21 21.39
C HIS A 51 5.43 -5.64 22.83
N GLN A 52 4.78 -6.71 23.27
CA GLN A 52 4.96 -7.29 24.61
C GLN A 52 6.38 -7.84 24.81
N GLN A 53 6.89 -8.57 23.80
CA GLN A 53 8.23 -9.15 23.81
C GLN A 53 9.35 -8.12 23.59
N GLY A 54 9.00 -6.86 23.27
CA GLY A 54 9.98 -5.79 23.07
C GLY A 54 10.80 -5.89 21.78
N VAL A 55 10.44 -6.81 20.87
CA VAL A 55 11.08 -6.94 19.55
C VAL A 55 10.62 -5.81 18.62
N ALA A 56 9.41 -5.29 18.83
CA ALA A 56 8.90 -4.16 18.06
C ALA A 56 9.56 -2.84 18.49
N HIS A 57 9.84 -1.99 17.50
CA HIS A 57 10.29 -0.61 17.73
C HIS A 57 9.23 0.18 18.50
N LYS A 58 9.66 0.84 19.58
CA LYS A 58 8.80 1.70 20.41
C LYS A 58 9.11 3.14 20.09
N PHE A 59 8.18 3.81 19.42
CA PHE A 59 8.30 5.23 19.14
C PHE A 59 8.17 6.03 20.43
N THR A 60 9.11 6.94 20.65
CA THR A 60 8.96 7.98 21.68
C THR A 60 7.98 9.03 21.18
N SER A 61 7.38 9.79 22.09
CA SER A 61 6.47 10.90 21.73
C SER A 61 7.15 11.94 20.83
N GLU A 62 8.44 12.19 21.06
CA GLU A 62 9.23 13.12 20.25
C GLU A 62 9.43 12.59 18.83
N GLU A 63 9.78 11.31 18.69
CA GLU A 63 9.98 10.67 17.39
C GLU A 63 8.68 10.60 16.58
N ALA A 64 7.57 10.24 17.23
CA ALA A 64 6.25 10.26 16.60
C ALA A 64 5.90 11.68 16.08
N ARG A 65 6.25 12.72 16.85
CA ARG A 65 6.06 14.12 16.44
C ARG A 65 6.95 14.51 15.27
N ALA A 66 8.22 14.12 15.29
CA ALA A 66 9.17 14.39 14.20
C ALA A 66 8.74 13.71 12.90
N ALA A 67 8.33 12.43 12.97
CA ALA A 67 7.79 11.69 11.84
C ALA A 67 6.50 12.33 11.31
N GLY A 68 5.59 12.73 12.20
CA GLY A 68 4.36 13.44 11.82
C GLY A 68 4.63 14.78 11.14
N LYS A 69 5.58 15.56 11.65
CA LYS A 69 6.02 16.83 11.04
C LYS A 69 6.57 16.59 9.63
N LYS A 70 7.49 15.63 9.47
CA LYS A 70 8.08 15.27 8.17
C LYS A 70 7.03 14.81 7.17
N GLY A 71 6.08 13.98 7.60
CA GLY A 71 4.96 13.54 6.76
C GLY A 71 4.05 14.71 6.35
N GLY A 72 3.72 15.59 7.30
CA GLY A 72 2.93 16.79 7.03
C GLY A 72 3.61 17.76 6.05
N GLU A 73 4.92 17.97 6.20
CA GLU A 73 5.73 18.77 5.26
C GLU A 73 5.74 18.15 3.86
N ALA A 74 5.84 16.82 3.75
CA ALA A 74 5.83 16.14 2.45
C ALA A 74 4.47 16.30 1.73
N VAL A 75 3.37 16.15 2.47
CA VAL A 75 2.00 16.18 1.93
C VAL A 75 1.52 17.62 1.66
N SER A 76 1.97 18.60 2.44
CA SER A 76 1.52 20.00 2.33
C SER A 76 2.05 20.77 1.13
N LYS A 77 2.99 20.20 0.36
CA LYS A 77 3.56 20.84 -0.85
C LYS A 77 2.49 21.20 -1.90
N ASN A 78 1.43 20.41 -2.03
CA ASN A 78 0.32 20.71 -2.94
C ASN A 78 -0.91 21.24 -2.17
N ARG A 79 -0.92 22.54 -1.94
CA ARG A 79 -1.96 23.21 -1.15
C ARG A 79 -3.36 23.10 -1.76
N GLU A 80 -3.48 23.19 -3.09
CA GLU A 80 -4.77 23.12 -3.79
C GLU A 80 -5.40 21.71 -3.70
N HIS A 81 -4.58 20.68 -3.89
CA HIS A 81 -5.00 19.30 -3.70
C HIS A 81 -5.42 19.04 -2.25
N MET A 82 -4.66 19.53 -1.27
CA MET A 82 -5.00 19.40 0.16
C MET A 82 -6.30 20.13 0.52
N ALA A 83 -6.53 21.33 -0.03
CA ALA A 83 -7.77 22.06 0.18
C ALA A 83 -8.97 21.29 -0.40
N THR A 84 -8.81 20.66 -1.57
CA THR A 84 -9.84 19.82 -2.19
C THR A 84 -10.16 18.60 -1.32
N ILE A 85 -9.15 17.89 -0.81
CA ILE A 85 -9.33 16.75 0.11
C ILE A 85 -10.02 17.21 1.40
N GLY A 86 -9.56 18.30 2.00
CA GLY A 86 -10.13 18.85 3.23
C GLY A 86 -11.60 19.23 3.08
N ARG A 87 -11.96 19.89 1.97
CA ARG A 87 -13.36 20.23 1.64
C ARG A 87 -14.24 18.99 1.54
N LYS A 88 -13.78 17.97 0.79
CA LYS A 88 -14.50 16.69 0.64
C LYS A 88 -14.67 15.96 1.98
N GLY A 89 -13.63 15.95 2.81
CA GLY A 89 -13.68 15.38 4.16
C GLY A 89 -14.68 16.09 5.07
N GLY A 90 -14.68 17.43 5.06
CA GLY A 90 -15.64 18.25 5.80
C GLY A 90 -17.09 17.99 5.40
N THR A 91 -17.37 17.93 4.09
CA THR A 91 -18.72 17.64 3.59
C THR A 91 -19.22 16.25 4.00
N ASN A 92 -18.34 15.25 4.01
CA ASN A 92 -18.72 13.88 4.39
C ASN A 92 -19.00 13.76 5.90
N ARG A 93 -18.22 14.48 6.72
CA ARG A 93 -18.45 14.53 8.17
C ARG A 93 -19.75 15.27 8.52
N GLY A 94 -20.05 16.36 7.82
CA GLY A 94 -21.32 17.09 7.96
C GLY A 94 -22.53 16.24 7.56
N LYS A 95 -22.48 15.57 6.41
CA LYS A 95 -23.55 14.66 5.96
C LYS A 95 -23.82 13.52 6.94
N LYS A 96 -22.76 12.92 7.51
CA LYS A 96 -22.89 11.86 8.51
C LYS A 96 -23.57 12.37 9.79
N LYS A 97 -23.26 13.59 10.24
CA LYS A 97 -23.90 14.20 11.40
C LYS A 97 -25.40 14.42 11.14
N ASN A 98 -25.75 14.98 9.99
CA ASN A 98 -27.14 15.18 9.61
C ASN A 98 -27.91 13.86 9.51
N SER A 99 -27.33 12.80 8.92
CA SER A 99 -27.99 11.49 8.86
C SER A 99 -28.18 10.82 10.23
N VAL A 100 -27.28 11.08 11.19
CA VAL A 100 -27.39 10.55 12.55
C VAL A 100 -28.44 11.32 13.35
N GLU A 101 -28.55 12.64 13.16
CA GLU A 101 -29.58 13.47 13.79
C GLU A 101 -30.98 13.22 13.23
N SER A 102 -31.12 12.87 11.95
CA SER A 102 -32.40 12.48 11.34
C SER A 102 -32.90 11.10 11.77
N ASN A 103 -32.01 10.15 12.04
CA ASN A 103 -32.38 8.80 12.50
C ASN A 103 -32.75 8.73 13.99
N ASN A 104 -32.52 9.80 14.75
CA ASN A 104 -32.81 9.86 16.19
C ASN A 104 -34.08 10.68 16.51
N GLN A 105 -34.87 11.02 15.48
CA GLN A 105 -36.13 11.77 15.56
C GLN A 105 -37.31 11.00 14.95
N GLN A 106 -37.17 9.68 14.72
CA GLN A 106 -38.24 8.77 14.31
C GLN A 106 -38.46 7.70 15.36
#